data_AF-A0A371PBB4-F1
#
_entry.id   AF-A0A371PBB4-F1
#
_cell.length_a   1.000
_cell.length_b   1.000
_cell.length_c   1.000
_cell.angle_alpha   90.00
_cell.angle_beta   90.00
_cell.angle_gamma   90.00
#
_symmetry.space_group_name_H-M   'P 1'
#
loop_
_entity.id
_entity.type
_entity.pdbx_description
1 polymer ?
#
loop_
_entity_poly.entity_id
_entity_poly.type
_entity_poly.pdbx_seq_one_letter_code
_entity_poly.pdbx_strand_id
1 'polypeptide(L)'
;MTDPRLTRSPTTLAWTVYCVQMLLSAGMAVVGLIPIVFSDSCGSVADEPAVCDATYAGTVLIAYWILLAVLLVLVPFAIVHASRRGQSAARRAFLGLGLAAIVYFVFLALLTR
;
A
#
# COMPACT_ATOMS: atom_id res chain seq x y z
N MET A 1 -29.17 30.01 5.91
CA MET A 1 -29.47 28.56 5.83
C MET A 1 -28.29 27.89 5.17
N THR A 2 -27.46 27.19 5.94
CA THR A 2 -26.30 26.44 5.42
C THR A 2 -26.77 25.02 5.16
N ASP A 3 -26.79 24.60 3.90
CA ASP A 3 -27.29 23.29 3.49
C ASP A 3 -26.42 22.17 4.11
N PRO A 4 -26.99 21.29 4.97
CA PRO A 4 -26.22 20.22 5.64
C PRO A 4 -25.68 19.16 4.67
N ARG A 5 -26.03 19.21 3.38
CA ARG A 5 -25.49 18.29 2.36
C ARG A 5 -24.04 18.61 1.98
N LEU A 6 -23.57 19.84 2.15
CA LEU A 6 -22.22 20.25 1.75
C LEU A 6 -21.12 19.84 2.75
N THR A 7 -21.45 19.63 4.03
CA THR A 7 -20.48 19.26 5.07
C THR A 7 -20.26 17.75 5.24
N ARG A 8 -21.11 16.90 4.65
CA ARG A 8 -20.92 15.42 4.64
C ARG A 8 -19.90 14.91 3.63
N SER A 9 -19.63 15.70 2.58
CA SER A 9 -18.80 15.32 1.43
C SER A 9 -17.35 14.89 1.77
N PRO A 10 -16.57 15.63 2.60
CA PRO A 10 -15.13 15.38 2.71
C PRO A 10 -14.76 14.13 3.52
N THR A 11 -15.56 13.77 4.54
CA THR A 11 -15.31 12.60 5.39
C THR A 11 -15.73 11.31 4.71
N THR A 12 -16.88 11.31 4.03
CA THR A 12 -17.34 10.18 3.22
C THR A 12 -16.33 9.87 2.12
N LEU A 13 -15.84 10.89 1.42
CA LEU A 13 -14.81 10.72 0.39
C LEU A 13 -13.51 10.12 0.96
N ALA A 14 -13.06 10.54 2.14
CA ALA A 14 -11.87 9.98 2.79
C ALA A 14 -12.03 8.47 3.10
N TRP A 15 -13.21 8.05 3.57
CA TRP A 15 -13.52 6.64 3.82
C TRP A 15 -13.64 5.83 2.53
N THR A 16 -14.26 6.38 1.48
CA THR A 16 -14.31 5.73 0.17
C THR A 16 -12.91 5.51 -0.40
N VAL A 17 -12.03 6.53 -0.33
CA VAL A 17 -10.62 6.40 -0.74
C VAL A 17 -9.90 5.35 0.09
N TYR A 18 -10.16 5.28 1.41
CA TYR A 18 -9.60 4.24 2.27
C TYR A 18 -10.08 2.83 1.88
N CYS A 19 -11.36 2.64 1.56
CA CYS A 19 -11.87 1.36 1.06
C CYS A 19 -11.20 0.94 -0.25
N VAL A 20 -11.02 1.88 -1.19
CA VAL A 20 -10.27 1.64 -2.43
C VAL A 20 -8.81 1.29 -2.12
N GLN A 21 -8.19 1.98 -1.16
CA GLN A 21 -6.84 1.66 -0.70
C GLN A 21 -6.75 0.24 -0.10
N MET A 22 -7.74 -0.20 0.69
CA MET A 22 -7.76 -1.57 1.21
C MET A 22 -7.83 -2.60 0.08
N LEU A 23 -8.73 -2.40 -0.89
CA LEU A 23 -8.88 -3.30 -2.03
C LEU A 23 -7.60 -3.36 -2.87
N LEU A 24 -6.97 -2.21 -3.13
CA LEU A 24 -5.70 -2.13 -3.83
C LEU A 24 -4.59 -2.80 -3.03
N SER A 25 -4.50 -2.56 -1.72
CA SER A 25 -3.47 -3.17 -0.86
C SER A 25 -3.62 -4.69 -0.81
N ALA A 26 -4.85 -5.20 -0.77
CA ALA A 26 -5.13 -6.63 -0.87
C ALA A 26 -4.71 -7.19 -2.23
N GLY A 27 -5.06 -6.52 -3.32
CA GLY A 27 -4.62 -6.91 -4.66
C GLY A 27 -3.09 -6.92 -4.80
N MET A 28 -2.41 -5.89 -4.30
CA MET A 28 -0.95 -5.83 -4.36
C MET A 28 -0.28 -6.87 -3.45
N ALA A 29 -0.87 -7.20 -2.30
CA ALA A 29 -0.41 -8.30 -1.45
C ALA A 29 -0.47 -9.66 -2.18
N VAL A 30 -1.55 -9.90 -2.95
CA VAL A 30 -1.70 -11.09 -3.80
C VAL A 30 -0.67 -11.08 -4.93
N VAL A 31 -0.48 -9.94 -5.61
CA VAL A 31 0.54 -9.79 -6.66
C VAL A 31 1.95 -10.05 -6.12
N GLY A 32 2.23 -9.70 -4.86
CA GLY A 32 3.50 -10.01 -4.21
C GLY A 32 3.83 -11.51 -4.11
N LEU A 33 2.84 -12.40 -4.28
CA LEU A 33 3.06 -13.85 -4.33
C LEU A 33 3.55 -14.34 -5.69
N ILE A 34 3.35 -13.58 -6.77
CA ILE A 34 3.79 -13.93 -8.13
C ILE A 34 5.29 -14.27 -8.19
N PRO A 35 6.21 -13.47 -7.61
CA PRO A 35 7.64 -13.79 -7.64
C PRO A 35 7.99 -15.19 -7.07
N ILE A 36 7.25 -15.70 -6.09
CA ILE A 36 7.44 -17.05 -5.52
C ILE A 36 7.07 -18.15 -6.52
N VAL A 37 6.10 -17.88 -7.40
CA VAL A 37 5.65 -18.85 -8.41
C VAL A 37 6.62 -18.90 -9.61
N PHE A 38 7.30 -17.78 -9.90
CA PHE A 38 8.21 -17.66 -11.04
C PHE A 38 9.69 -17.88 -10.70
N SER A 39 10.05 -18.05 -9.42
CA SER A 39 11.42 -18.35 -8.99
C SER A 39 11.97 -19.69 -9.48
N ASP A 40 11.12 -20.61 -9.99
CA ASP A 40 11.55 -21.89 -10.58
C ASP A 40 12.32 -21.74 -11.92
N SER A 41 12.32 -20.54 -12.52
CA SER A 41 13.02 -20.25 -13.79
C SER A 41 14.42 -19.67 -13.60
N CYS A 42 14.90 -19.57 -12.36
CA CYS A 42 16.23 -19.09 -12.04
C CYS A 42 17.30 -20.11 -12.47
N GLY A 43 18.10 -19.71 -13.46
CA GLY A 43 19.19 -20.52 -14.00
C GLY A 43 20.52 -19.86 -13.72
N SER A 44 21.46 -20.63 -13.15
CA SER A 44 22.82 -20.28 -12.71
C SER A 44 23.60 -19.38 -13.68
N VAL A 45 23.35 -18.08 -13.66
CA VAL A 45 24.16 -17.04 -14.31
C VAL A 45 24.63 -16.02 -13.28
N ALA A 46 25.77 -15.39 -13.53
CA ALA A 46 26.43 -14.50 -12.56
C ALA A 46 25.65 -13.20 -12.26
N ASP A 47 24.73 -12.80 -13.14
CA ASP A 47 23.82 -11.65 -12.99
C ASP A 47 22.37 -12.13 -12.78
N GLU A 48 22.15 -13.02 -11.82
CA GLU A 48 20.80 -13.46 -11.47
C GLU A 48 20.03 -12.34 -10.73
N PRO A 49 18.76 -12.08 -11.11
CA PRO A 49 17.95 -11.06 -10.45
C PRO A 49 17.64 -11.46 -9.00
N ALA A 50 17.51 -10.48 -8.09
CA ALA A 50 17.38 -10.74 -6.65
C ALA A 50 16.12 -11.53 -6.25
N VAL A 51 15.13 -11.64 -7.14
CA VAL A 51 13.99 -12.58 -7.01
C VAL A 51 14.45 -14.05 -6.93
N CYS A 52 15.62 -14.39 -7.46
CA CYS A 52 16.18 -15.73 -7.45
C CYS A 52 16.84 -16.11 -6.12
N ASP A 53 17.23 -15.14 -5.30
CA ASP A 53 17.62 -15.41 -3.90
C ASP A 53 16.35 -15.53 -3.05
N ALA A 54 15.92 -16.77 -2.79
CA ALA A 54 14.73 -17.07 -2.02
C ALA A 54 14.73 -16.45 -0.61
N THR A 55 15.90 -16.30 0.02
CA THR A 55 16.03 -15.71 1.36
C THR A 55 15.83 -14.20 1.30
N TYR A 56 16.46 -13.54 0.34
CA TYR A 56 16.29 -12.11 0.12
C TYR A 56 14.87 -11.77 -0.34
N ALA A 57 14.35 -12.46 -1.36
CA ALA A 57 13.00 -12.26 -1.87
C ALA A 57 11.92 -12.49 -0.79
N GLY A 58 12.09 -13.55 0.02
CA GLY A 58 11.21 -13.81 1.17
C GLY A 58 11.27 -12.70 2.22
N THR A 59 12.45 -12.20 2.54
CA THR A 59 12.63 -11.09 3.50
C THR A 59 11.99 -9.80 3.00
N VAL A 60 12.20 -9.47 1.73
CA VAL A 60 11.60 -8.28 1.07
C VAL A 60 10.08 -8.40 1.02
N LEU A 61 9.54 -9.58 0.73
CA LEU A 61 8.09 -9.83 0.73
C LEU A 61 7.47 -9.65 2.11
N ILE A 62 8.08 -10.21 3.15
CA ILE A 62 7.60 -10.06 4.53
C ILE A 62 7.64 -8.58 4.95
N ALA A 63 8.74 -7.88 4.67
CA ALA A 63 8.85 -6.45 4.95
C ALA A 63 7.78 -5.63 4.21
N TYR A 64 7.52 -5.96 2.95
CA TYR A 64 6.46 -5.35 2.14
C TYR A 64 5.07 -5.55 2.75
N TRP A 65 4.73 -6.77 3.17
CA TRP A 65 3.44 -7.07 3.82
C TRP A 65 3.28 -6.34 5.16
N ILE A 66 4.34 -6.29 5.97
CA ILE A 66 4.34 -5.55 7.22
C ILE A 66 4.08 -4.05 6.94
N LEU A 67 4.76 -3.47 5.94
CA LEU A 67 4.55 -2.06 5.59
C LEU A 67 3.11 -1.77 5.15
N LEU A 68 2.52 -2.65 4.34
CA LEU A 68 1.11 -2.52 3.94
C LEU A 68 0.19 -2.59 5.17
N ALA A 69 0.40 -3.55 6.07
CA ALA A 69 -0.40 -3.66 7.29
C ALA A 69 -0.30 -2.42 8.17
N VAL A 70 0.91 -1.87 8.32
CA VAL A 70 1.14 -0.61 9.05
C VAL A 70 0.41 0.56 8.38
N LEU A 71 0.48 0.68 7.06
CA LEU A 71 -0.27 1.71 6.31
C LEU A 71 -1.78 1.59 6.52
N LEU A 72 -2.32 0.36 6.52
CA LEU A 72 -3.74 0.11 6.77
C LEU A 72 -4.18 0.55 8.17
N VAL A 73 -3.30 0.55 9.16
CA VAL A 73 -3.62 1.03 10.52
C VAL A 73 -3.41 2.54 10.65
N LEU A 74 -2.34 3.08 10.06
CA LEU A 74 -1.98 4.50 10.18
C LEU A 74 -2.95 5.42 9.44
N VAL A 75 -3.45 5.02 8.26
CA VAL A 75 -4.38 5.85 7.47
C VAL A 75 -5.70 6.12 8.18
N PRO A 76 -6.45 5.13 8.71
CA PRO A 76 -7.69 5.40 9.43
C PRO A 76 -7.43 6.21 10.71
N PHE A 77 -6.30 5.97 11.40
CA PHE A 77 -5.91 6.79 12.54
C PHE A 77 -5.70 8.26 12.14
N ALA A 78 -5.01 8.50 11.03
CA ALA A 78 -4.79 9.84 10.48
C ALA A 78 -6.09 10.52 10.02
N ILE A 79 -7.02 9.76 9.43
CA ILE A 79 -8.36 10.22 9.04
C ILE A 79 -9.13 10.67 10.29
N VAL A 80 -9.24 9.81 11.31
CA VAL A 80 -9.97 10.12 12.56
C VAL A 80 -9.36 11.34 13.27
N HIS A 81 -8.03 11.41 13.35
CA HIS A 81 -7.34 12.53 13.98
C HIS A 81 -7.54 13.84 13.23
N ALA A 82 -7.51 13.82 11.89
CA ALA A 82 -7.78 14.99 11.06
C ALA A 82 -9.23 15.45 11.19
N SER A 83 -10.19 14.52 11.17
CA SER A 83 -11.61 14.83 11.36
C SER A 83 -11.89 15.48 12.72
N ARG A 84 -11.26 15.01 13.79
CA ARG A 84 -11.40 15.60 15.14
C ARG A 84 -10.85 17.03 15.23
N ARG A 85 -9.87 17.38 14.39
CA ARG A 85 -9.23 18.71 14.37
C ARG A 85 -9.82 19.66 13.31
N GLY A 86 -10.90 19.28 12.63
CA GLY A 86 -11.50 20.08 11.55
C GLY A 86 -10.60 20.20 10.31
N GLN A 87 -9.61 19.32 10.16
CA GLN A 87 -8.70 19.29 9.00
C GLN A 87 -9.25 18.40 7.89
N SER A 88 -8.77 18.60 6.65
CA SER A 88 -9.16 17.77 5.50
C SER A 88 -8.68 16.32 5.65
N ALA A 89 -9.60 15.44 6.05
CA ALA A 89 -9.38 14.00 6.13
C ALA A 89 -9.09 13.38 4.76
N ALA A 90 -9.67 13.94 3.68
CA ALA A 90 -9.44 13.50 2.31
C ALA A 90 -7.95 13.59 1.92
N ARG A 91 -7.27 14.68 2.30
CA ARG A 91 -5.83 14.83 2.02
C ARG A 91 -4.99 13.73 2.66
N ARG A 92 -5.36 13.26 3.87
CA ARG A 92 -4.67 12.16 4.56
C ARG A 92 -4.90 10.83 3.87
N ALA A 93 -6.13 10.56 3.40
CA ALA A 93 -6.46 9.36 2.65
C ALA A 93 -5.67 9.29 1.32
N PHE A 94 -5.60 10.39 0.56
CA PHE A 94 -4.79 10.45 -0.66
C PHE A 94 -3.28 10.27 -0.40
N LEU A 95 -2.77 10.82 0.71
CA LEU A 95 -1.37 10.63 1.09
C LEU A 95 -1.09 9.15 1.45
N GLY A 96 -2.02 8.48 2.12
CA GLY A 96 -1.97 7.04 2.37
C GLY A 96 -1.94 6.21 1.08
N LEU A 97 -2.79 6.56 0.12
CA LEU A 97 -2.82 5.93 -1.20
C LEU A 97 -1.50 6.13 -1.97
N GLY A 98 -0.96 7.34 -1.98
CA GLY A 98 0.33 7.64 -2.60
C GLY A 98 1.48 6.87 -1.96
N LEU A 99 1.51 6.77 -0.63
CA LEU A 99 2.50 5.96 0.09
C LEU A 99 2.38 4.48 -0.27
N ALA A 100 1.17 3.93 -0.36
CA ALA A 100 0.98 2.54 -0.78
C ALA A 100 1.53 2.27 -2.18
N ALA A 101 1.33 3.20 -3.12
CA ALA A 101 1.91 3.11 -4.46
C ALA A 101 3.45 3.14 -4.43
N ILE A 102 4.05 4.05 -3.65
CA ILE A 102 5.52 4.13 -3.51
C ILE A 102 6.07 2.81 -2.96
N VAL A 103 5.44 2.27 -1.90
CA VAL A 103 5.85 1.00 -1.29
C VAL A 103 5.82 -0.14 -2.30
N TYR A 104 4.81 -0.18 -3.17
CA TYR A 104 4.73 -1.16 -4.25
C TYR A 104 5.85 -1.01 -5.29
N PHE A 105 6.12 0.21 -5.75
CA PHE A 105 7.21 0.42 -6.72
C PHE A 105 8.59 0.11 -6.12
N VAL A 106 8.81 0.44 -4.85
CA VAL A 106 10.04 0.07 -4.14
C VAL A 106 10.16 -1.44 -4.02
N PHE A 107 9.08 -2.14 -3.68
CA PHE A 107 9.04 -3.60 -3.62
C PHE A 107 9.43 -4.24 -4.97
N LEU A 108 8.82 -3.77 -6.07
CA LEU A 108 9.18 -4.24 -7.42
C LEU A 108 10.65 -3.96 -7.73
N ALA A 109 11.10 -2.73 -7.50
CA ALA A 109 12.48 -2.34 -7.77
C ALA A 109 13.50 -3.18 -7.00
N LEU A 110 13.19 -3.56 -5.74
CA LEU A 110 14.05 -4.41 -4.92
C LEU A 110 14.09 -5.86 -5.40
N LEU A 111 13.02 -6.38 -6.01
CA LEU A 111 12.98 -7.74 -6.55
C LEU A 111 13.55 -7.86 -7.96
N THR A 112 13.51 -6.79 -8.76
CA THR A 112 14.02 -6.78 -10.14
C THR A 112 15.49 -6.37 -10.25
N ARG A 113 16.09 -5.89 -9.16
CA ARG A 113 17.52 -5.53 -9.14
C ARG A 113 18.39 -6.75 -8.95
#